data_AF-A0A6J8F2B8-F1
#
_entry.id   AF-A0A6J8F2B8-F1
#
_cell.length_a   1.000
_cell.length_b   1.000
_cell.length_c   1.000
_cell.angle_alpha   90.00
_cell.angle_beta   90.00
_cell.angle_gamma   90.00
#
_symmetry.space_group_name_H-M   'P 1'
#
loop_
_entity.id
_entity.type
_entity.pdbx_description
1 polymer ?
#
loop_
_entity_poly.entity_id
_entity_poly.type
_entity_poly.pdbx_seq_one_letter_code
_entity_poly.pdbx_strand_id
1 'polypeptide(L)'
;MAKAKVCSEHNHFEAIGLTLHKEVTMGCSTNEEYGLKYKDVVYVMKYKDKYPKRGADLPLDFVKFFIPYSTWFEKKKKSRKDDWLSKNKEPSQSFIQWLQCGIAMPFGRFTTIYIFPISFAEEYVPKEILGPLKTFAEIFFQLPVKTMKRKNLSAEVTNRIDEVYQADAHSIVDIMNPLVPSDAFCAIGFTMCDLYHETSSNLFGHAILSGKCGVCSIARYLGNFGKNETSVYEKESEEDGKSMIIKRICKTMCHEIGHMFGLRHCVFYECLMNGSNSLEEADRHPLFLCPVCLRKLQFACKFNIEERYRQMVPFCLSHDMTSEVHWLQTRLKIWEKE
;
A
#
# COMPACT_ATOMS: atom_id res chain seq x y z
N MET A 1 -69.46 -20.00 1.43
CA MET A 1 -68.95 -19.39 2.68
C MET A 1 -67.54 -18.85 2.42
N ALA A 2 -67.08 -17.71 2.90
CA ALA A 2 -67.62 -16.41 3.27
C ALA A 2 -66.38 -15.49 3.36
N LYS A 3 -66.52 -14.23 2.92
CA LYS A 3 -65.46 -13.22 2.86
C LYS A 3 -65.01 -12.72 4.25
N ALA A 4 -63.77 -12.25 4.35
CA ALA A 4 -63.31 -11.14 5.20
C ALA A 4 -62.06 -10.54 4.51
N LYS A 5 -62.04 -9.35 3.88
CA LYS A 5 -62.32 -7.95 4.27
C LYS A 5 -61.15 -7.25 5.00
N VAL A 6 -60.31 -6.63 4.16
CA VAL A 6 -59.60 -5.32 4.25
C VAL A 6 -59.62 -4.57 5.58
N CYS A 7 -58.43 -4.10 6.01
CA CYS A 7 -58.27 -2.73 6.46
C CYS A 7 -56.96 -2.14 5.92
N SER A 8 -57.10 -0.97 5.32
CA SER A 8 -56.11 -0.11 4.69
C SER A 8 -55.40 0.78 5.70
N GLU A 9 -54.15 1.16 5.43
CA GLU A 9 -53.68 2.51 5.76
C GLU A 9 -52.60 2.92 4.75
N HIS A 10 -52.94 3.96 3.98
CA HIS A 10 -52.02 4.73 3.17
C HIS A 10 -51.12 5.54 4.09
N ASN A 11 -49.82 5.59 3.79
CA ASN A 11 -49.06 6.81 4.00
C ASN A 11 -48.16 7.04 2.80
N HIS A 12 -48.44 8.18 2.17
CA HIS A 12 -47.72 8.80 1.07
C HIS A 12 -46.23 8.91 1.33
N PHE A 13 -45.42 8.43 0.38
CA PHE A 13 -44.14 9.03 0.04
C PHE A 13 -44.00 9.00 -1.48
N GLU A 14 -44.64 9.98 -2.13
CA GLU A 14 -44.25 10.40 -3.47
C GLU A 14 -42.98 11.26 -3.38
N ALA A 15 -42.15 11.12 -4.43
CA ALA A 15 -41.07 12.00 -4.86
C ALA A 15 -39.82 12.11 -3.96
N ILE A 16 -38.84 11.23 -4.18
CA ILE A 16 -37.65 11.58 -4.98
C ILE A 16 -37.31 10.37 -5.84
N GLY A 17 -37.67 10.45 -7.12
CA GLY A 17 -37.31 9.45 -8.12
C GLY A 17 -35.80 9.44 -8.34
N LEU A 18 -35.13 8.39 -7.89
CA LEU A 18 -33.91 7.87 -8.50
C LEU A 18 -34.10 6.38 -8.67
N THR A 19 -34.93 6.04 -9.66
CA THR A 19 -34.86 4.75 -10.33
C THR A 19 -33.41 4.58 -10.77
N LEU A 20 -32.69 3.62 -10.20
CA LEU A 20 -31.40 3.15 -10.72
C LEU A 20 -31.65 2.72 -12.16
N HIS A 21 -31.46 3.65 -13.09
CA HIS A 21 -31.61 3.44 -14.51
C HIS A 21 -30.58 2.41 -14.93
N LYS A 22 -31.08 1.18 -15.15
CA LYS A 22 -30.41 0.06 -15.78
C LYS A 22 -29.11 -0.36 -15.08
N GLU A 23 -29.00 -1.67 -14.89
CA GLU A 23 -27.71 -2.31 -14.82
C GLU A 23 -26.79 -1.64 -15.84
N VAL A 24 -25.65 -1.11 -15.39
CA VAL A 24 -24.53 -0.82 -16.28
C VAL A 24 -24.04 -2.17 -16.79
N THR A 25 -24.80 -2.76 -17.72
CA THR A 25 -24.37 -3.83 -18.62
C THR A 25 -23.50 -3.16 -19.68
N MET A 26 -22.35 -2.65 -19.26
CA MET A 26 -21.19 -2.47 -20.13
C MET A 26 -20.23 -3.60 -19.75
N GLY A 27 -19.81 -4.41 -20.72
CA GLY A 27 -19.06 -5.66 -20.55
C GLY A 27 -17.90 -5.57 -19.55
N CYS A 28 -18.21 -5.90 -18.31
CA CYS A 28 -17.32 -5.86 -17.16
C CYS A 28 -16.38 -7.09 -17.15
N SER A 29 -15.16 -6.99 -17.69
CA SER A 29 -14.12 -8.03 -17.63
C SER A 29 -13.51 -8.27 -16.22
N THR A 30 -14.17 -9.04 -15.37
CA THR A 30 -13.67 -9.41 -14.03
C THR A 30 -12.41 -10.29 -14.10
N ASN A 31 -11.62 -10.38 -13.01
CA ASN A 31 -10.59 -11.41 -12.89
C ASN A 31 -11.25 -12.72 -12.41
N GLU A 32 -11.92 -13.39 -13.34
CA GLU A 32 -12.69 -14.62 -13.11
C GLU A 32 -11.79 -15.80 -12.68
N GLU A 33 -10.52 -15.82 -13.11
CA GLU A 33 -9.53 -16.84 -12.70
C GLU A 33 -9.37 -16.92 -11.18
N TYR A 34 -9.48 -15.78 -10.48
CA TYR A 34 -9.45 -15.69 -9.02
C TYR A 34 -10.83 -15.40 -8.40
N GLY A 35 -11.91 -15.53 -9.18
CA GLY A 35 -13.30 -15.41 -8.72
C GLY A 35 -13.74 -13.99 -8.28
N LEU A 36 -12.98 -12.94 -8.61
CA LEU A 36 -13.24 -11.58 -8.14
C LEU A 36 -14.36 -10.90 -8.93
N LYS A 37 -15.50 -10.57 -8.29
CA LYS A 37 -16.60 -9.82 -8.92
C LYS A 37 -16.51 -8.33 -8.60
N TYR A 38 -17.09 -7.46 -9.45
CA TYR A 38 -17.10 -6.01 -9.24
C TYR A 38 -17.62 -5.58 -7.85
N LYS A 39 -18.68 -6.25 -7.38
CA LYS A 39 -19.23 -6.02 -6.04
C LYS A 39 -18.21 -6.25 -4.92
N ASP A 40 -17.20 -7.10 -5.15
CA ASP A 40 -16.14 -7.41 -4.18
C ASP A 40 -15.03 -6.34 -4.17
N VAL A 41 -15.09 -5.39 -5.11
CA VAL A 41 -14.24 -4.19 -5.19
C VAL A 41 -14.97 -2.97 -4.62
N VAL A 42 -16.25 -2.78 -4.95
CA VAL A 42 -16.96 -1.51 -4.72
C VAL A 42 -17.94 -1.54 -3.54
N TYR A 43 -18.24 -2.72 -2.97
CA TYR A 43 -19.34 -2.95 -2.01
C TYR A 43 -19.82 -1.71 -1.25
N VAL A 44 -21.00 -1.22 -1.66
CA VAL A 44 -21.74 -0.14 -1.00
C VAL A 44 -22.66 -0.81 0.01
N MET A 45 -22.36 -0.68 1.31
CA MET A 45 -23.23 -1.21 2.36
C MET A 45 -24.58 -0.48 2.30
N LYS A 46 -25.65 -1.17 1.91
CA LYS A 46 -27.00 -0.65 2.13
C LYS A 46 -27.27 -0.65 3.64
N TYR A 47 -27.65 0.52 4.14
CA TYR A 47 -27.83 1.00 5.52
C TYR A 47 -28.56 0.13 6.58
N LYS A 48 -28.85 -1.16 6.36
CA LYS A 48 -29.75 -1.96 7.22
C LYS A 48 -29.11 -2.97 8.19
N ASP A 49 -27.81 -3.26 8.14
CA ASP A 49 -27.20 -4.23 9.06
C ASP A 49 -26.33 -3.56 10.15
N LYS A 50 -26.59 -3.95 11.41
CA LYS A 50 -26.11 -3.35 12.67
C LYS A 50 -24.57 -3.24 12.77
N TYR A 51 -24.06 -1.99 12.80
CA TYR A 51 -23.01 -1.35 13.65
C TYR A 51 -22.37 -0.12 12.92
N PRO A 52 -21.81 0.88 13.63
CA PRO A 52 -22.40 2.21 13.73
C PRO A 52 -21.96 3.24 12.69
N LYS A 53 -22.86 4.23 12.49
CA LYS A 53 -22.66 5.47 11.74
C LYS A 53 -21.35 6.19 12.08
N ARG A 54 -20.39 6.19 11.14
CA ARG A 54 -19.46 7.29 10.86
C ARG A 54 -19.30 7.38 9.34
N GLY A 55 -19.94 8.42 8.78
CA GLY A 55 -20.20 8.61 7.36
C GLY A 55 -18.98 8.63 6.44
N ALA A 56 -19.16 8.57 5.13
CA ALA A 56 -20.39 8.51 4.33
C ALA A 56 -20.23 7.34 3.33
N ASP A 57 -21.34 6.90 2.74
CA ASP A 57 -21.26 6.16 1.48
C ASP A 57 -20.28 6.89 0.55
N LEU A 58 -19.40 6.16 -0.16
CA LEU A 58 -18.60 6.79 -1.21
C LEU A 58 -19.58 7.56 -2.10
N PRO A 59 -19.44 8.89 -2.27
CA PRO A 59 -20.24 9.60 -3.25
C PRO A 59 -20.12 8.84 -4.57
N LEU A 60 -21.23 8.70 -5.31
CA LEU A 60 -21.27 7.90 -6.55
C LEU A 60 -20.12 8.25 -7.51
N ASP A 61 -19.64 9.49 -7.46
CA ASP A 61 -18.53 9.98 -8.26
C ASP A 61 -17.18 9.29 -7.91
N PHE A 62 -16.96 8.87 -6.66
CA PHE A 62 -15.75 8.14 -6.26
C PHE A 62 -15.70 6.70 -6.77
N VAL A 63 -16.84 6.12 -7.12
CA VAL A 63 -16.91 4.75 -7.68
C VAL A 63 -16.06 4.65 -8.95
N LYS A 64 -15.95 5.74 -9.72
CA LYS A 64 -15.16 5.82 -10.97
C LYS A 64 -13.68 5.48 -10.76
N PHE A 65 -13.11 5.82 -9.60
CA PHE A 65 -11.71 5.49 -9.29
C PHE A 65 -11.49 3.99 -9.09
N PHE A 66 -12.53 3.24 -8.76
CA PHE A 66 -12.44 1.81 -8.48
C PHE A 66 -12.89 0.92 -9.65
N ILE A 67 -13.26 1.51 -10.79
CA ILE A 67 -13.69 0.75 -11.96
C ILE A 67 -12.50 -0.07 -12.49
N PRO A 68 -12.56 -1.42 -12.44
CA PRO A 68 -11.47 -2.28 -12.88
C PRO A 68 -11.41 -2.45 -14.40
N TYR A 69 -12.42 -1.96 -15.15
CA TYR A 69 -12.63 -2.20 -16.58
C TYR A 69 -11.97 -1.18 -17.51
N SER A 70 -11.31 -0.19 -16.94
CA SER A 70 -10.47 0.70 -17.71
C SER A 70 -9.15 0.04 -18.07
N THR A 71 -8.56 0.44 -19.20
CA THR A 71 -7.18 0.12 -19.59
C THR A 71 -6.10 0.57 -18.59
N TRP A 72 -6.48 1.14 -17.43
CA TRP A 72 -5.56 1.68 -16.42
C TRP A 72 -5.06 0.66 -15.41
N PHE A 73 -5.79 -0.45 -15.21
CA PHE A 73 -5.43 -1.50 -14.26
C PHE A 73 -5.23 -2.82 -14.99
N GLU A 74 -3.97 -3.23 -15.09
CA GLU A 74 -3.62 -4.49 -15.74
C GLU A 74 -3.92 -5.67 -14.81
N LYS A 75 -4.60 -6.69 -15.34
CA LYS A 75 -4.74 -7.98 -14.65
C LYS A 75 -3.37 -8.54 -14.34
N LYS A 76 -3.25 -9.28 -13.23
CA LYS A 76 -1.99 -9.89 -12.83
C LYS A 76 -1.49 -10.79 -13.96
N LYS A 77 -0.30 -10.49 -14.49
CA LYS A 77 0.33 -11.30 -15.53
C LYS A 77 0.79 -12.62 -14.91
N LYS A 78 0.77 -13.68 -15.71
CA LYS A 78 1.34 -14.98 -15.34
C LYS A 78 2.79 -14.79 -14.88
N SER A 79 3.14 -15.36 -13.73
CA SER A 79 4.47 -15.28 -13.14
C SER A 79 5.51 -15.94 -14.05
N ARG A 80 6.70 -15.33 -14.15
CA ARG A 80 7.87 -15.95 -14.77
C ARG A 80 8.42 -17.05 -13.87
N LYS A 81 9.43 -17.77 -14.35
CA LYS A 81 10.20 -18.70 -13.52
C LYS A 81 10.88 -17.89 -12.40
N ASP A 82 10.78 -18.38 -11.17
CA ASP A 82 11.39 -17.80 -9.95
C ASP A 82 10.76 -16.50 -9.42
N ASP A 83 9.77 -15.94 -10.12
CA ASP A 83 8.87 -14.90 -9.59
C ASP A 83 8.12 -15.37 -8.33
N TRP A 84 7.68 -14.43 -7.49
CA TRP A 84 7.04 -14.70 -6.19
C TRP A 84 5.91 -15.73 -6.29
N LEU A 85 4.93 -15.50 -7.16
CA LEU A 85 3.77 -16.39 -7.30
C LEU A 85 4.08 -17.74 -7.96
N SER A 86 5.29 -17.92 -8.52
CA SER A 86 5.75 -19.23 -9.00
C SER A 86 6.28 -20.12 -7.86
N LYS A 87 6.68 -19.52 -6.74
CA LYS A 87 7.25 -20.20 -5.57
C LYS A 87 6.32 -20.21 -4.37
N ASN A 88 5.48 -19.18 -4.25
CA ASN A 88 4.63 -18.92 -3.10
C ASN A 88 3.15 -18.98 -3.49
N LYS A 89 2.37 -19.74 -2.73
CA LYS A 89 0.91 -19.75 -2.87
C LYS A 89 0.33 -18.65 -1.99
N GLU A 90 -0.26 -17.64 -2.61
CA GLU A 90 -0.88 -16.53 -1.91
C GLU A 90 -2.40 -16.65 -1.91
N PRO A 91 -3.06 -16.56 -0.73
CA PRO A 91 -4.51 -16.47 -0.69
C PRO A 91 -4.96 -15.13 -1.28
N SER A 92 -6.03 -15.17 -2.06
CA SER A 92 -6.67 -13.94 -2.51
C SER A 92 -7.32 -13.20 -1.33
N GLN A 93 -7.42 -11.86 -1.43
CA GLN A 93 -8.03 -11.03 -0.40
C GLN A 93 -8.86 -9.93 -1.05
N SER A 94 -10.18 -10.11 -1.16
CA SER A 94 -11.10 -9.08 -1.63
C SER A 94 -11.26 -7.94 -0.61
N PHE A 95 -12.00 -6.88 -0.97
CA PHE A 95 -12.32 -5.81 -0.03
C PHE A 95 -13.17 -6.33 1.15
N ILE A 96 -14.16 -7.20 0.88
CA ILE A 96 -15.04 -7.77 1.90
C ILE A 96 -14.26 -8.68 2.87
N GLN A 97 -13.41 -9.55 2.34
CA GLN A 97 -12.58 -10.43 3.17
C GLN A 97 -11.65 -9.61 4.07
N TRP A 98 -11.02 -8.56 3.52
CA TRP A 98 -10.20 -7.64 4.31
C TRP A 98 -11.01 -6.94 5.41
N LEU A 99 -12.21 -6.44 5.09
CA LEU A 99 -13.07 -5.76 6.06
C LEU A 99 -13.48 -6.67 7.23
N GLN A 100 -13.70 -7.96 6.96
CA GLN A 100 -14.05 -8.97 7.96
C GLN A 100 -12.90 -9.33 8.89
N CYS A 101 -11.65 -8.99 8.56
CA CYS A 101 -10.48 -9.31 9.39
C CYS A 101 -10.32 -8.41 10.64
N GLY A 102 -11.20 -7.42 10.87
CA GLY A 102 -11.13 -6.57 12.07
C GLY A 102 -9.89 -5.67 12.09
N ILE A 103 -9.58 -5.04 10.95
CA ILE A 103 -8.35 -4.29 10.72
C ILE A 103 -8.31 -3.00 11.56
N ALA A 104 -7.14 -2.70 12.13
CA ALA A 104 -6.89 -1.42 12.78
C ALA A 104 -6.96 -0.28 11.77
N MET A 105 -7.74 0.75 12.07
CA MET A 105 -7.85 1.96 11.24
C MET A 105 -7.26 3.16 11.98
N PRO A 106 -6.61 4.09 11.27
CA PRO A 106 -6.13 5.33 11.86
C PRO A 106 -7.33 6.13 12.36
N PHE A 107 -7.50 6.21 13.68
CA PHE A 107 -8.66 6.87 14.28
C PHE A 107 -8.29 7.59 15.59
N GLY A 108 -8.96 8.70 15.85
CA GLY A 108 -8.75 9.50 17.05
C GLY A 108 -7.32 10.02 17.10
N ARG A 109 -6.57 9.65 18.14
CA ARG A 109 -5.16 10.04 18.30
C ARG A 109 -4.16 9.12 17.59
N PHE A 110 -4.57 7.95 17.11
CA PHE A 110 -3.69 6.92 16.55
C PHE A 110 -3.63 7.05 15.02
N THR A 111 -3.05 8.14 14.53
CA THR A 111 -3.10 8.51 13.10
C THR A 111 -1.74 8.74 12.48
N THR A 112 -0.68 8.81 13.29
CA THR A 112 0.65 9.20 12.80
C THR A 112 1.44 7.98 12.35
N ILE A 113 2.05 8.05 11.17
CA ILE A 113 3.07 7.09 10.73
C ILE A 113 4.43 7.60 11.19
N TYR A 114 5.23 6.75 11.82
CA TYR A 114 6.58 7.11 12.24
C TYR A 114 7.64 6.50 11.33
N ILE A 115 8.57 7.31 10.85
CA ILE A 115 9.79 6.86 10.18
C ILE A 115 10.87 6.71 11.24
N PHE A 116 11.47 5.53 11.36
CA PHE A 116 12.49 5.22 12.36
C PHE A 116 13.83 4.96 11.67
N PRO A 117 14.79 5.91 11.72
CA PRO A 117 16.13 5.67 11.19
C PRO A 117 16.88 4.65 12.06
N ILE A 118 17.30 3.55 11.45
CA ILE A 118 18.01 2.45 12.10
C ILE A 118 19.41 2.35 11.51
N SER A 119 20.39 2.18 12.37
CA SER A 119 21.80 2.04 11.98
C SER A 119 22.43 0.83 12.62
N PHE A 120 23.42 0.27 11.94
CA PHE A 120 24.29 -0.79 12.47
C PHE A 120 25.77 -0.38 12.50
N ALA A 121 26.08 0.78 11.90
CA ALA A 121 27.37 1.45 11.91
C ALA A 121 27.17 2.93 12.27
N GLU A 122 28.23 3.75 12.19
CA GLU A 122 28.13 5.20 12.40
C GLU A 122 27.17 5.87 11.40
N GLU A 123 27.20 5.42 10.15
CA GLU A 123 26.32 5.91 9.10
C GLU A 123 24.92 5.29 9.16
N TYR A 124 23.95 6.02 8.64
CA TYR A 124 22.55 5.62 8.55
C TYR A 124 21.91 6.28 7.34
N VAL A 125 20.68 5.89 7.04
CA VAL A 125 19.96 6.43 5.88
C VAL A 125 19.92 7.97 5.95
N PRO A 126 20.50 8.67 4.97
CA PRO A 126 20.72 10.11 5.07
C PRO A 126 19.41 10.88 4.90
N LYS A 127 19.39 12.14 5.33
CA LYS A 127 18.18 12.97 5.33
C LYS A 127 17.67 13.28 3.92
N GLU A 128 18.58 13.29 2.95
CA GLU A 128 18.34 13.43 1.53
C GLU A 128 17.47 12.28 0.98
N ILE A 129 17.52 11.11 1.61
CA ILE A 129 16.65 9.97 1.31
C ILE A 129 15.40 9.99 2.19
N LEU A 130 15.55 10.18 3.51
CA LEU A 130 14.42 10.14 4.45
C LEU A 130 13.40 11.27 4.23
N GLY A 131 13.84 12.45 3.79
CA GLY A 131 12.99 13.61 3.52
C GLY A 131 11.95 13.33 2.43
N PRO A 132 12.36 12.93 1.21
CA PRO A 132 11.45 12.50 0.16
C PRO A 132 10.51 11.37 0.59
N LEU A 133 11.00 10.38 1.35
CA LEU A 133 10.17 9.28 1.84
C LEU A 133 9.08 9.75 2.80
N LYS A 134 9.42 10.67 3.72
CA LYS A 134 8.45 11.31 4.59
C LYS A 134 7.36 12.01 3.76
N THR A 135 7.76 12.86 2.82
CA THR A 135 6.84 13.59 1.94
C THR A 135 5.95 12.63 1.16
N PHE A 136 6.52 11.58 0.57
CA PHE A 136 5.74 10.61 -0.19
C PHE A 136 4.77 9.82 0.68
N ALA A 137 5.16 9.43 1.90
CA ALA A 137 4.26 8.75 2.83
C ALA A 137 3.10 9.67 3.26
N GLU A 138 3.35 10.96 3.52
CA GLU A 138 2.31 11.95 3.83
C GLU A 138 1.30 12.04 2.67
N ILE A 139 1.80 12.13 1.43
CA ILE A 139 0.95 12.17 0.23
C ILE A 139 0.20 10.84 0.05
N PHE A 140 0.90 9.71 0.10
CA PHE A 140 0.38 8.40 -0.26
C PHE A 140 -0.67 7.89 0.74
N PHE A 141 -0.49 8.14 2.03
CA PHE A 141 -1.41 7.71 3.07
C PHE A 141 -2.39 8.81 3.50
N GLN A 142 -2.10 10.08 3.18
CA GLN A 142 -2.82 11.27 3.66
C GLN A 142 -2.96 11.26 5.19
N LEU A 143 -1.86 10.88 5.84
CA LEU A 143 -1.71 10.81 7.29
C LEU A 143 -0.47 11.60 7.70
N PRO A 144 -0.43 12.15 8.92
CA PRO A 144 0.77 12.79 9.45
C PRO A 144 1.93 11.79 9.50
N VAL A 145 3.12 12.23 9.08
CA VAL A 145 4.34 11.43 9.21
C VAL A 145 5.34 12.18 10.08
N LYS A 146 5.94 11.48 11.04
CA LYS A 146 7.00 12.03 11.90
C LYS A 146 8.25 11.16 11.81
N THR A 147 9.42 11.77 11.94
CA THR A 147 10.69 11.04 11.99
C THR A 147 11.14 10.89 13.44
N MET A 148 11.40 9.66 13.87
CA MET A 148 11.94 9.34 15.18
C MET A 148 13.44 9.67 15.24
N LYS A 149 13.99 9.71 16.47
CA LYS A 149 15.45 9.76 16.64
C LYS A 149 16.07 8.47 16.11
N ARG A 150 17.23 8.59 15.46
CA ARG A 150 18.04 7.44 15.05
C ARG A 150 18.29 6.52 16.24
N LYS A 151 18.23 5.20 16.03
CA LYS A 151 18.73 4.21 16.98
C LYS A 151 19.77 3.29 16.32
N ASN A 152 20.87 3.05 17.03
CA ASN A 152 21.84 2.02 16.64
C ASN A 152 21.43 0.69 17.28
N LEU A 153 21.33 -0.37 16.46
CA LEU A 153 20.88 -1.69 16.89
C LEU A 153 21.96 -2.78 16.75
N SER A 154 23.23 -2.42 16.49
CA SER A 154 24.31 -3.37 16.27
C SER A 154 24.54 -4.36 17.42
N ALA A 155 24.25 -3.96 18.66
CA ALA A 155 24.43 -4.80 19.85
C ALA A 155 23.18 -5.61 20.24
N GLU A 156 22.01 -5.29 19.66
CA GLU A 156 20.71 -5.86 20.09
C GLU A 156 20.15 -6.88 19.09
N VAL A 157 20.56 -6.80 17.81
CA VAL A 157 19.95 -7.55 16.71
C VAL A 157 20.77 -8.78 16.32
N THR A 158 20.07 -9.90 16.16
CA THR A 158 20.62 -11.12 15.53
C THR A 158 21.11 -10.80 14.12
N ASN A 159 22.35 -11.16 13.82
CA ASN A 159 23.01 -10.84 12.55
C ASN A 159 23.83 -12.02 12.04
N ARG A 160 24.21 -11.92 10.76
CA ARG A 160 25.12 -12.86 10.11
C ARG A 160 25.95 -12.14 9.05
N ILE A 161 27.01 -12.79 8.60
CA ILE A 161 27.80 -12.36 7.45
C ILE A 161 27.59 -13.40 6.34
N ASP A 162 27.01 -12.97 5.23
CA ASP A 162 26.75 -13.76 4.02
C ASP A 162 27.10 -12.90 2.81
N GLU A 163 28.39 -12.88 2.46
CA GLU A 163 29.07 -11.90 1.57
C GLU A 163 29.05 -10.46 2.09
N VAL A 164 27.93 -10.03 2.69
CA VAL A 164 27.69 -8.75 3.36
C VAL A 164 27.18 -8.98 4.77
N TYR A 165 27.28 -7.95 5.61
CA TYR A 165 26.62 -7.93 6.92
C TYR A 165 25.10 -7.84 6.74
N GLN A 166 24.37 -8.78 7.33
CA GLN A 166 22.92 -8.86 7.28
C GLN A 166 22.32 -8.88 8.68
N ALA A 167 21.23 -8.15 8.87
CA ALA A 167 20.46 -8.11 10.10
C ALA A 167 19.14 -8.88 9.95
N ASP A 168 18.75 -9.62 10.99
CA ASP A 168 17.49 -10.34 10.98
C ASP A 168 16.32 -9.37 11.09
N ALA A 169 15.44 -9.37 10.07
CA ALA A 169 14.37 -8.40 9.96
C ALA A 169 13.33 -8.53 11.09
N HIS A 170 13.09 -9.76 11.57
CA HIS A 170 12.18 -10.03 12.69
C HIS A 170 12.71 -9.43 13.99
N SER A 171 13.98 -9.68 14.31
CA SER A 171 14.66 -9.16 15.50
C SER A 171 14.59 -7.62 15.54
N ILE A 172 14.77 -6.95 14.40
CA ILE A 172 14.61 -5.48 14.32
C ILE A 172 13.18 -5.07 14.68
N VAL A 173 12.18 -5.70 14.07
CA VAL A 173 10.77 -5.36 14.30
C VAL A 173 10.35 -5.61 15.75
N ASP A 174 10.83 -6.68 16.38
CA ASP A 174 10.57 -6.98 17.78
C ASP A 174 11.15 -5.92 18.72
N ILE A 175 12.36 -5.41 18.44
CA ILE A 175 12.98 -4.32 19.18
C ILE A 175 12.25 -2.99 18.94
N MET A 176 11.76 -2.74 17.73
CA MET A 176 11.01 -1.53 17.40
C MET A 176 9.63 -1.48 18.06
N ASN A 177 8.94 -2.61 18.18
CA ASN A 177 7.56 -2.68 18.62
C ASN A 177 7.28 -1.97 19.97
N PRO A 178 8.08 -2.16 21.05
CA PRO A 178 7.89 -1.42 22.30
C PRO A 178 8.28 0.08 22.21
N LEU A 179 8.98 0.50 21.15
CA LEU A 179 9.40 1.89 20.94
C LEU A 179 8.37 2.71 20.15
N VAL A 180 7.31 2.08 19.63
CA VAL A 180 6.25 2.75 18.87
C VAL A 180 5.55 3.79 19.74
N PRO A 181 5.52 5.07 19.32
CA PRO A 181 4.84 6.12 20.07
C PRO A 181 3.35 5.86 20.28
N SER A 182 2.80 6.35 21.39
CA SER A 182 1.40 6.09 21.76
C SER A 182 0.36 6.75 20.85
N ASP A 183 0.74 7.74 20.04
CA ASP A 183 -0.09 8.39 19.01
C ASP A 183 0.14 7.79 17.60
N ALA A 184 1.01 6.79 17.49
CA ALA A 184 1.29 6.15 16.22
C ALA A 184 0.12 5.27 15.78
N PHE A 185 -0.19 5.31 14.49
CA PHE A 185 -0.83 4.19 13.82
C PHE A 185 0.18 3.05 13.67
N CYS A 186 1.35 3.35 13.08
CA CYS A 186 2.46 2.41 12.92
C CYS A 186 3.81 3.13 12.83
N ALA A 187 4.89 2.36 12.82
CA ALA A 187 6.25 2.81 12.57
C ALA A 187 6.93 1.94 11.49
N ILE A 188 7.70 2.57 10.60
CA ILE A 188 8.52 1.90 9.59
C ILE A 188 10.00 2.27 9.81
N GLY A 189 10.83 1.25 9.98
CA GLY A 189 12.27 1.36 10.14
C GLY A 189 12.96 1.50 8.78
N PHE A 190 14.01 2.31 8.70
CA PHE A 190 14.86 2.38 7.50
C PHE A 190 16.31 2.14 7.86
N THR A 191 16.96 1.22 7.14
CA THR A 191 18.35 0.85 7.36
C THR A 191 19.11 0.74 6.04
N MET A 192 20.43 1.00 6.09
CA MET A 192 21.37 0.69 4.99
C MET A 192 21.99 -0.71 5.14
N CYS A 193 21.67 -1.42 6.22
CA CYS A 193 22.03 -2.81 6.40
C CYS A 193 21.14 -3.72 5.57
N ASP A 194 21.71 -4.77 4.98
CA ASP A 194 20.91 -5.78 4.30
C ASP A 194 20.08 -6.59 5.31
N LEU A 195 18.96 -7.15 4.84
CA LEU A 195 18.02 -7.87 5.69
C LEU A 195 17.89 -9.32 5.24
N TYR A 196 17.80 -10.21 6.24
CA TYR A 196 17.45 -11.59 6.03
C TYR A 196 16.35 -12.03 7.01
N HIS A 197 15.80 -13.20 6.72
CA HIS A 197 14.96 -14.00 7.60
C HIS A 197 15.36 -15.47 7.45
N GLU A 198 15.02 -16.32 8.42
CA GLU A 198 15.41 -17.74 8.48
C GLU A 198 15.21 -18.51 7.17
N THR A 199 14.16 -18.18 6.42
CA THR A 199 13.79 -18.85 5.16
C THR A 199 14.09 -18.05 3.90
N SER A 200 14.56 -16.81 4.02
CA SER A 200 14.84 -15.92 2.88
C SER A 200 16.01 -15.00 3.17
N SER A 201 17.05 -15.11 2.34
CA SER A 201 18.25 -14.27 2.44
C SER A 201 18.12 -12.90 1.77
N ASN A 202 16.98 -12.59 1.15
CA ASN A 202 16.84 -11.47 0.21
C ASN A 202 15.61 -10.59 0.45
N LEU A 203 15.56 -9.92 1.61
CA LEU A 203 14.43 -9.05 1.96
C LEU A 203 14.71 -7.58 1.66
N PHE A 204 13.82 -6.95 0.90
CA PHE A 204 13.81 -5.47 0.77
C PHE A 204 13.12 -4.81 1.97
N GLY A 205 12.19 -5.52 2.60
CA GLY A 205 11.49 -5.08 3.78
C GLY A 205 10.79 -6.25 4.47
N HIS A 206 10.26 -5.96 5.65
CA HIS A 206 9.47 -6.89 6.44
C HIS A 206 8.51 -6.11 7.32
N ALA A 207 7.24 -6.50 7.33
CA ALA A 207 6.24 -5.98 8.24
C ALA A 207 5.33 -7.10 8.76
N ILE A 208 4.90 -6.95 10.01
CA ILE A 208 3.88 -7.83 10.57
C ILE A 208 2.53 -7.43 9.99
N LEU A 209 1.81 -8.39 9.39
CA LEU A 209 0.46 -8.15 8.88
C LEU A 209 -0.47 -7.65 10.00
N SER A 210 -1.08 -6.48 9.80
CA SER A 210 -1.88 -5.78 10.81
C SER A 210 -1.12 -5.42 12.10
N GLY A 211 0.21 -5.49 12.08
CA GLY A 211 1.09 -5.08 13.17
C GLY A 211 1.37 -3.58 13.16
N LYS A 212 2.13 -3.11 14.16
CA LYS A 212 2.49 -1.69 14.31
C LYS A 212 3.87 -1.33 13.77
N CYS A 213 4.65 -2.31 13.34
CA CYS A 213 6.03 -2.13 12.93
C CYS A 213 6.35 -2.88 11.66
N GLY A 214 7.30 -2.31 10.91
CA GLY A 214 8.03 -2.98 9.85
C GLY A 214 9.38 -2.30 9.65
N VAL A 215 10.22 -2.87 8.80
CA VAL A 215 11.54 -2.35 8.45
C VAL A 215 11.74 -2.47 6.95
N CYS A 216 12.40 -1.47 6.34
CA CYS A 216 12.85 -1.48 4.96
C CYS A 216 14.37 -1.33 4.93
N SER A 217 15.02 -2.16 4.12
CA SER A 217 16.42 -1.98 3.74
C SER A 217 16.53 -1.20 2.44
N ILE A 218 17.49 -0.29 2.38
CA ILE A 218 17.87 0.35 1.13
C ILE A 218 19.14 -0.26 0.53
N ALA A 219 19.79 -1.19 1.23
CA ALA A 219 21.12 -1.72 0.89
C ALA A 219 21.20 -2.18 -0.56
N ARG A 220 20.24 -3.04 -0.97
CA ARG A 220 20.16 -3.63 -2.31
C ARG A 220 19.84 -2.66 -3.44
N TYR A 221 19.53 -1.41 -3.12
CA TYR A 221 19.31 -0.36 -4.13
C TYR A 221 20.56 0.49 -4.35
N LEU A 222 21.60 0.34 -3.53
CA LEU A 222 22.83 1.12 -3.61
C LEU A 222 23.80 0.49 -4.62
N GLY A 223 24.46 1.32 -5.42
CA GLY A 223 25.40 0.86 -6.46
C GLY A 223 26.68 0.19 -5.94
N ASN A 224 26.91 0.25 -4.63
CA ASN A 224 28.01 -0.41 -3.93
C ASN A 224 27.56 -1.64 -3.11
N PHE A 225 26.30 -2.06 -3.21
CA PHE A 225 25.83 -3.29 -2.57
C PHE A 225 26.70 -4.49 -2.97
N GLY A 226 27.12 -5.30 -2.00
CA GLY A 226 27.97 -6.47 -2.22
C GLY A 226 29.45 -6.17 -2.51
N LYS A 227 29.86 -4.90 -2.65
CA LYS A 227 31.28 -4.55 -2.86
C LYS A 227 32.09 -4.53 -1.57
N ASN A 228 31.43 -4.25 -0.44
CA ASN A 228 31.99 -4.18 0.89
C ASN A 228 31.05 -4.90 1.87
N GLU A 229 31.55 -5.21 3.08
CA GLU A 229 30.74 -5.83 4.14
C GLU A 229 29.50 -4.99 4.51
N THR A 230 29.59 -3.66 4.45
CA THR A 230 28.47 -2.76 4.73
C THR A 230 28.17 -1.87 3.53
N SER A 231 26.88 -1.65 3.24
CA SER A 231 26.48 -0.71 2.19
C SER A 231 26.53 0.73 2.71
N VAL A 232 27.03 1.65 1.87
CA VAL A 232 27.17 3.07 2.16
C VAL A 232 26.43 3.86 1.09
N TYR A 233 25.69 4.90 1.47
CA TYR A 233 25.05 5.76 0.48
C TYR A 233 26.06 6.74 -0.11
N GLU A 234 26.42 6.54 -1.38
CA GLU A 234 27.31 7.42 -2.14
C GLU A 234 26.50 8.16 -3.21
N LYS A 235 26.24 9.45 -2.99
CA LYS A 235 25.46 10.28 -3.91
C LYS A 235 26.05 10.34 -5.32
N GLU A 236 27.38 10.27 -5.43
CA GLU A 236 28.12 10.33 -6.69
C GLU A 236 28.02 9.05 -7.53
N SER A 237 27.59 7.94 -6.93
CA SER A 237 27.34 6.67 -7.62
C SER A 237 25.99 6.62 -8.36
N GLU A 238 25.17 7.65 -8.19
CA GLU A 238 23.94 7.84 -8.94
C GLU A 238 24.29 8.44 -10.32
N GLU A 239 24.49 7.60 -11.35
CA GLU A 239 24.71 8.07 -12.72
C GLU A 239 23.68 9.14 -13.13
N ASP A 240 24.18 10.30 -13.60
CA ASP A 240 23.51 11.40 -14.30
C ASP A 240 21.97 11.44 -14.17
N GLY A 241 21.47 11.67 -12.96
CA GLY A 241 20.09 12.10 -12.72
C GLY A 241 18.99 11.05 -12.99
N LYS A 242 19.30 9.75 -12.97
CA LYS A 242 18.32 8.66 -13.20
C LYS A 242 18.19 7.66 -12.05
N SER A 243 18.59 8.03 -10.84
CA SER A 243 18.54 7.11 -9.70
C SER A 243 17.11 6.68 -9.38
N MET A 244 16.78 5.42 -9.70
CA MET A 244 15.50 4.80 -9.35
C MET A 244 15.37 4.54 -7.83
N ILE A 245 16.35 4.95 -7.02
CA ILE A 245 16.41 4.62 -5.59
C ILE A 245 15.19 5.13 -4.84
N ILE A 246 14.80 6.40 -5.00
CA ILE A 246 13.65 6.96 -4.29
C ILE A 246 12.37 6.23 -4.70
N LYS A 247 12.20 5.93 -5.99
CA LYS A 247 11.06 5.15 -6.48
C LYS A 247 11.01 3.76 -5.83
N ARG A 248 12.13 3.02 -5.82
CA ARG A 248 12.24 1.68 -5.23
C ARG A 248 11.94 1.71 -3.74
N ILE A 249 12.54 2.64 -2.99
CA ILE A 249 12.29 2.76 -1.55
C ILE A 249 10.86 3.18 -1.26
N CYS A 250 10.28 4.12 -2.04
CA CYS A 250 8.87 4.49 -1.91
C CYS A 250 7.94 3.28 -2.12
N LYS A 251 8.24 2.43 -3.11
CA LYS A 251 7.48 1.20 -3.35
C LYS A 251 7.53 0.27 -2.15
N THR A 252 8.72 -0.05 -1.68
CA THR A 252 8.90 -0.96 -0.53
C THR A 252 8.28 -0.40 0.74
N MET A 253 8.51 0.88 1.05
CA MET A 253 7.87 1.55 2.19
C MET A 253 6.35 1.45 2.14
N CYS A 254 5.74 1.80 1.00
CA CYS A 254 4.28 1.77 0.88
C CYS A 254 3.73 0.34 0.88
N HIS A 255 4.50 -0.64 0.39
CA HIS A 255 4.18 -2.07 0.47
C HIS A 255 4.15 -2.56 1.93
N GLU A 256 5.23 -2.33 2.67
CA GLU A 256 5.34 -2.76 4.08
C GLU A 256 4.32 -2.06 4.98
N ILE A 257 4.12 -0.75 4.81
CA ILE A 257 3.05 -0.04 5.53
C ILE A 257 1.67 -0.59 5.11
N GLY A 258 1.50 -0.97 3.84
CA GLY A 258 0.29 -1.65 3.37
C GLY A 258 -0.02 -2.93 4.17
N HIS A 259 0.99 -3.73 4.52
CA HIS A 259 0.81 -4.87 5.42
C HIS A 259 0.36 -4.45 6.82
N MET A 260 0.80 -3.32 7.35
CA MET A 260 0.33 -2.78 8.64
C MET A 260 -1.16 -2.35 8.58
N PHE A 261 -1.65 -1.98 7.39
CA PHE A 261 -3.09 -1.81 7.10
C PHE A 261 -3.81 -3.14 6.79
N GLY A 262 -3.17 -4.29 7.00
CA GLY A 262 -3.75 -5.61 6.77
C GLY A 262 -3.90 -6.01 5.31
N LEU A 263 -3.30 -5.27 4.36
CA LEU A 263 -3.30 -5.65 2.96
C LEU A 263 -2.36 -6.85 2.78
N ARG A 264 -2.88 -7.97 2.28
CA ARG A 264 -2.06 -9.11 1.85
C ARG A 264 -1.48 -8.85 0.47
N HIS A 265 -0.55 -9.72 0.06
CA HIS A 265 -0.09 -9.73 -1.33
C HIS A 265 -1.28 -9.81 -2.30
N CYS A 266 -1.27 -8.93 -3.29
CA CYS A 266 -2.32 -8.87 -4.30
C CYS A 266 -2.03 -9.88 -5.41
N VAL A 267 -3.02 -10.71 -5.73
CA VAL A 267 -2.95 -11.69 -6.83
C VAL A 267 -3.85 -11.31 -8.02
N PHE A 268 -4.67 -10.27 -7.88
CA PHE A 268 -5.69 -9.92 -8.87
C PHE A 268 -5.18 -9.06 -10.04
N TYR A 269 -4.28 -8.13 -9.76
CA TYR A 269 -3.79 -7.10 -10.69
C TYR A 269 -2.29 -6.91 -10.52
N GLU A 270 -1.66 -6.29 -11.52
CA GLU A 270 -0.38 -5.59 -11.31
C GLU A 270 -0.63 -4.45 -10.32
N CYS A 271 0.04 -4.51 -9.18
CA CYS A 271 -0.28 -3.74 -7.99
C CYS A 271 0.99 -3.53 -7.16
N LEU A 272 1.09 -2.39 -6.48
CA LEU A 272 2.11 -2.14 -5.47
C LEU A 272 2.22 -3.28 -4.43
N MET A 273 1.09 -3.92 -4.08
CA MET A 273 1.05 -5.03 -3.12
C MET A 273 1.38 -6.39 -3.74
N ASN A 274 1.91 -6.49 -4.97
CA ASN A 274 2.40 -7.79 -5.44
C ASN A 274 3.66 -8.18 -4.68
N GLY A 275 3.75 -9.43 -4.22
CA GLY A 275 4.99 -9.95 -3.63
C GLY A 275 6.09 -10.06 -4.68
N SER A 276 7.35 -10.02 -4.26
CA SER A 276 8.51 -10.10 -5.17
C SER A 276 9.65 -10.89 -4.56
N ASN A 277 10.29 -11.74 -5.37
CA ASN A 277 11.48 -12.50 -5.00
C ASN A 277 12.79 -11.82 -5.45
N SER A 278 12.72 -10.83 -6.34
CA SER A 278 13.90 -10.16 -6.91
C SER A 278 13.65 -8.69 -7.16
N LEU A 279 14.74 -7.93 -7.32
CA LEU A 279 14.67 -6.51 -7.68
C LEU A 279 14.03 -6.32 -9.07
N GLU A 280 14.35 -7.20 -10.01
CA GLU A 280 13.78 -7.15 -11.36
C GLU A 280 12.26 -7.37 -11.32
N GLU A 281 11.79 -8.33 -10.52
CA GLU A 281 10.35 -8.53 -10.31
C GLU A 281 9.71 -7.32 -9.64
N ALA A 282 10.31 -6.83 -8.56
CA ALA A 282 9.83 -5.65 -7.86
C ALA A 282 9.71 -4.45 -8.81
N ASP A 283 10.70 -4.18 -9.66
CA ASP A 283 10.72 -3.07 -10.61
C ASP A 283 9.61 -3.15 -11.67
N ARG A 284 9.18 -4.36 -12.06
CA ARG A 284 8.06 -4.55 -13.01
C ARG A 284 6.71 -4.17 -12.41
N HIS A 285 6.54 -4.24 -11.09
CA HIS A 285 5.29 -3.85 -10.45
C HIS A 285 5.08 -2.33 -10.43
N PRO A 286 3.84 -1.83 -10.48
CA PRO A 286 3.58 -0.40 -10.44
C PRO A 286 3.83 0.19 -9.04
N LEU A 287 4.03 1.52 -8.98
CA LEU A 287 4.02 2.28 -7.71
C LEU A 287 2.61 2.40 -7.11
N PHE A 288 1.57 2.01 -7.87
CA PHE A 288 0.17 2.29 -7.54
C PHE A 288 -0.58 1.05 -7.07
N LEU A 289 -1.57 1.29 -6.20
CA LEU A 289 -2.51 0.26 -5.77
C LEU A 289 -3.53 0.00 -6.89
N CYS A 290 -3.84 -1.28 -7.10
CA CYS A 290 -4.96 -1.69 -7.94
C CYS A 290 -6.31 -1.29 -7.29
N PRO A 291 -7.46 -1.42 -7.98
CA PRO A 291 -8.75 -0.97 -7.46
C PRO A 291 -9.12 -1.61 -6.11
N VAL A 292 -8.78 -2.89 -5.94
CA VAL A 292 -9.06 -3.64 -4.71
C VAL A 292 -8.25 -3.11 -3.54
N CYS A 293 -6.93 -2.97 -3.70
CA CYS A 293 -6.06 -2.50 -2.63
C CYS A 293 -6.23 -1.00 -2.37
N LEU A 294 -6.48 -0.20 -3.41
CA LEU A 294 -6.83 1.21 -3.28
C LEU A 294 -8.11 1.38 -2.47
N ARG A 295 -9.13 0.55 -2.71
CA ARG A 295 -10.38 0.59 -1.93
C ARG A 295 -10.15 0.32 -0.45
N LYS A 296 -9.38 -0.72 -0.12
CA LYS A 296 -9.05 -1.07 1.27
C LYS A 296 -8.34 0.09 1.96
N LEU A 297 -7.29 0.63 1.34
CA LEU A 297 -6.52 1.71 1.95
C LEU A 297 -7.33 3.01 2.03
N GLN A 298 -8.08 3.36 0.98
CA GLN A 298 -8.95 4.53 0.99
C GLN A 298 -10.04 4.41 2.06
N PHE A 299 -10.59 3.22 2.30
CA PHE A 299 -11.53 3.00 3.39
C PHE A 299 -10.90 3.23 4.76
N ALA A 300 -9.69 2.70 4.98
CA ALA A 300 -8.97 2.84 6.24
C ALA A 300 -8.55 4.28 6.53
N CYS A 301 -7.93 4.95 5.55
CA CYS A 301 -7.39 6.31 5.71
C CYS A 301 -8.39 7.43 5.42
N LYS A 302 -9.50 7.12 4.74
CA LYS A 302 -10.55 8.07 4.32
C LYS A 302 -10.05 9.22 3.44
N PHE A 303 -8.99 9.01 2.68
CA PHE A 303 -8.46 10.05 1.81
C PHE A 303 -9.33 10.32 0.59
N ASN A 304 -9.20 11.53 0.05
CA ASN A 304 -9.65 11.88 -1.29
C ASN A 304 -8.62 11.37 -2.32
N ILE A 305 -9.08 10.52 -3.25
CA ILE A 305 -8.22 9.88 -4.25
C ILE A 305 -7.67 10.89 -5.27
N GLU A 306 -8.50 11.85 -5.69
CA GLU A 306 -8.13 12.88 -6.65
C GLU A 306 -7.03 13.77 -6.08
N GLU A 307 -7.27 14.32 -4.88
CA GLU A 307 -6.31 15.20 -4.19
C GLU A 307 -4.97 14.48 -3.99
N ARG A 308 -5.02 13.24 -3.51
CA ARG A 308 -3.86 12.37 -3.38
C ARG A 308 -3.11 12.23 -4.71
N TYR A 309 -3.78 11.95 -5.82
CA TYR A 309 -3.14 11.84 -7.13
C TYR A 309 -2.57 13.18 -7.61
N ARG A 310 -3.27 14.31 -7.40
CA ARG A 310 -2.77 15.65 -7.75
C ARG A 310 -1.49 16.00 -6.98
N GLN A 311 -1.38 15.61 -5.71
CA GLN A 311 -0.17 15.78 -4.91
C GLN A 311 0.97 14.83 -5.32
N MET A 312 0.65 13.60 -5.77
CA MET A 312 1.67 12.65 -6.24
C MET A 312 2.35 13.10 -7.54
N VAL A 313 1.64 13.79 -8.45
CA VAL A 313 2.19 14.25 -9.73
C VAL A 313 3.47 15.11 -9.56
N PRO A 314 3.47 16.24 -8.80
CA PRO A 314 4.67 17.05 -8.62
C PRO A 314 5.79 16.30 -7.91
N PHE A 315 5.48 15.41 -6.95
CA PHE A 315 6.49 14.56 -6.32
C PHE A 315 7.15 13.62 -7.34
N CYS A 316 6.37 12.95 -8.17
CA CYS A 316 6.88 12.05 -9.20
C CYS A 316 7.69 12.81 -10.27
N LEU A 317 7.26 14.02 -10.63
CA LEU A 317 8.01 14.90 -11.53
C LEU A 317 9.37 15.30 -10.96
N SER A 318 9.45 15.64 -9.67
CA SER A 318 10.70 16.07 -9.03
C SER A 318 11.71 14.93 -8.80
N HIS A 319 11.34 13.69 -9.12
CA HIS A 319 12.17 12.49 -8.98
C HIS A 319 12.20 11.67 -10.28
N ASP A 320 11.95 12.33 -11.43
CA ASP A 320 12.05 11.76 -12.78
C ASP A 320 11.22 10.48 -13.02
N MET A 321 10.14 10.30 -12.26
CA MET A 321 9.22 9.16 -12.35
C MET A 321 8.23 9.33 -13.51
N THR A 322 8.73 9.44 -14.74
CA THR A 322 7.95 9.84 -15.92
C THR A 322 6.77 8.89 -16.21
N SER A 323 6.97 7.58 -16.07
CA SER A 323 5.89 6.59 -16.24
C SER A 323 4.77 6.77 -15.22
N GLU A 324 5.13 7.09 -13.97
CA GLU A 324 4.18 7.32 -12.89
C GLU A 324 3.38 8.61 -13.12
N VAL A 325 4.05 9.68 -13.56
CA VAL A 325 3.39 10.95 -13.93
C VAL A 325 2.37 10.72 -15.04
N HIS A 326 2.73 10.00 -16.10
CA HIS A 326 1.82 9.70 -17.20
C HIS A 326 0.60 8.91 -16.73
N TRP A 327 0.80 7.89 -15.88
CA TRP A 327 -0.29 7.11 -15.30
C TRP A 327 -1.23 7.98 -14.45
N LEU A 328 -0.68 8.83 -13.57
CA LEU A 328 -1.45 9.73 -12.70
C LEU A 328 -2.26 10.76 -13.49
N GLN A 329 -1.65 11.42 -14.47
CA GLN A 329 -2.34 12.40 -15.32
C GLN A 329 -3.46 11.76 -16.13
N THR A 330 -3.25 10.56 -16.65
CA THR A 330 -4.28 9.80 -17.36
C THR A 330 -5.47 9.52 -16.45
N ARG A 331 -5.23 9.21 -15.17
CA ARG A 331 -6.27 8.99 -14.17
C ARG A 331 -7.00 10.28 -13.77
N LEU A 332 -6.29 11.41 -13.67
CA LEU A 332 -6.91 12.70 -13.31
C LEU A 332 -7.81 13.26 -14.41
N LYS A 333 -7.48 13.04 -15.69
CA LYS A 333 -8.31 13.49 -16.84
C LYS A 333 -9.74 12.93 -16.85
N ILE A 334 -10.01 11.86 -16.11
CA ILE A 334 -11.37 11.30 -15.96
C ILE A 334 -12.28 12.30 -15.26
N TRP A 335 -11.73 13.07 -14.32
CA TRP A 335 -12.49 14.02 -13.51
C TRP A 335 -12.76 15.34 -14.22
N GLU A 336 -11.85 15.74 -15.10
CA GLU A 336 -11.95 17.02 -15.83
C GLU A 336 -12.93 16.98 -17.02
N LYS A 337 -13.52 15.82 -17.32
CA LYS A 337 -14.43 15.61 -18.46
C LYS A 337 -15.93 15.64 -18.10
N GLU A 338 -16.27 16.12 -16.91
CA GLU A 338 -17.63 16.48 -16.49
C GLU A 338 -17.62 17.91 -15.95
#